data_AF-A0A536F4E4-F1
#
_entry.id   AF-A0A536F4E4-F1
#
_cell.length_a   1.000
_cell.length_b   1.000
_cell.length_c   1.000
_cell.angle_alpha   90.00
_cell.angle_beta   90.00
_cell.angle_gamma   90.00
#
_symmetry.space_group_name_H-M   'P 1'
#
loop_
_entity.id
_entity.type
_entity.pdbx_description
1 polymer ?
#
loop_
_entity_poly.entity_id
_entity_poly.type
_entity_poly.pdbx_seq_one_letter_code
_entity_poly.pdbx_strand_id
1 'polypeptide(L)' 'MTESILPTTTVGSFGKPDYLTKARAQQARGKLGATELEELERKATVEWIRRQEEIGLDVLVDGEMYRGDMVVYFAERL' A
#
# COMPACT_ATOMS: atom_id res chain seq x y z
N MET A 1 3.81 -31.18 -23.07
CA MET A 1 2.89 -30.04 -23.21
C MET A 1 3.52 -28.90 -22.45
N THR A 2 4.06 -27.90 -23.14
CA THR A 2 4.54 -26.68 -22.48
C THR A 2 3.28 -25.92 -22.06
N GLU A 3 2.93 -25.96 -20.78
CA GLU A 3 1.87 -25.11 -20.26
C GLU A 3 2.23 -23.65 -20.57
N SER A 4 1.32 -22.97 -21.26
CA SER A 4 1.40 -21.52 -21.45
C SER A 4 1.15 -20.88 -20.09
N ILE A 5 2.20 -20.46 -19.40
CA ILE A 5 2.10 -19.67 -18.17
C ILE A 5 1.57 -18.28 -18.55
N LEU A 6 0.42 -17.91 -17.97
CA LEU A 6 -0.11 -16.55 -18.01
C LEU A 6 0.17 -15.92 -16.64
N PRO A 7 1.35 -15.29 -16.43
CA PRO A 7 1.68 -14.72 -15.14
C PRO A 7 0.73 -13.56 -14.82
N THR A 8 0.34 -13.47 -13.56
CA THR A 8 -0.66 -12.54 -13.04
C THR A 8 -0.03 -11.55 -12.05
N THR A 9 -0.47 -10.30 -12.14
CA THR A 9 -0.07 -9.23 -11.23
C THR A 9 -1.12 -8.11 -11.25
N THR A 10 -0.90 -7.06 -10.46
CA THR A 10 -1.69 -5.83 -10.48
C THR A 10 -0.81 -4.63 -10.82
N VAL A 11 -1.40 -3.45 -11.04
CA VAL A 11 -0.70 -2.28 -11.58
C VAL A 11 -0.05 -1.38 -10.53
N GLY A 12 -0.14 -1.70 -9.24
CA GLY A 12 0.52 -0.97 -8.16
C GLY A 12 -0.38 -0.69 -6.95
N SER A 13 -1.30 0.26 -7.07
CA SER A 13 -2.07 0.75 -5.92
C SER A 13 -3.22 -0.17 -5.50
N PHE A 14 -3.48 -0.18 -4.19
CA PHE A 14 -4.67 -0.81 -3.60
C PHE A 14 -5.45 0.17 -2.72
N GLY A 15 -6.68 -0.23 -2.39
CA GLY A 15 -7.53 0.50 -1.45
C GLY A 15 -6.89 0.59 -0.07
N LYS A 16 -6.78 1.80 0.47
CA LYS A 16 -6.27 2.03 1.82
C LYS A 16 -7.33 1.62 2.85
N PRO A 17 -6.98 0.80 3.85
CA PRO A 17 -7.92 0.44 4.92
C PRO A 17 -8.45 1.66 5.67
N ASP A 18 -9.67 1.56 6.20
CA ASP A 18 -10.31 2.65 6.95
C ASP A 18 -9.46 3.19 8.11
N TYR A 19 -8.74 2.31 8.81
CA TYR A 19 -7.87 2.71 9.90
C TYR A 19 -6.72 3.60 9.41
N LEU A 20 -6.16 3.30 8.24
CA LEU A 20 -5.06 4.07 7.66
C LEU A 20 -5.55 5.42 7.14
N THR A 21 -6.73 5.46 6.50
CA THR A 21 -7.36 6.71 6.10
C THR A 21 -7.64 7.63 7.29
N LYS A 22 -8.12 7.07 8.41
CA LYS A 22 -8.31 7.82 9.67
C LYS A 22 -6.99 8.31 10.26
N ALA A 23 -5.95 7.46 10.27
CA ALA A 23 -4.63 7.83 10.78
C ALA A 23 -4.01 8.99 9.99
N ARG A 24 -4.10 8.96 8.66
CA ARG A 24 -3.68 10.08 7.80
C ARG A 24 -4.40 11.38 8.13
N ALA A 25 -5.72 11.33 8.32
CA ALA A 25 -6.50 12.50 8.71
C ALA A 25 -6.12 13.03 10.10
N GLN A 26 -5.71 12.16 11.03
CA GLN A 26 -5.22 12.55 12.35
C GLN A 26 -3.81 13.16 12.28
N GLN A 27 -2.91 12.58 11.49
CA GLN A 27 -1.55 13.09 11.27
C GLN A 27 -1.58 14.48 10.62
N ALA A 28 -2.44 14.69 9.61
CA ALA A 28 -2.64 16.00 8.99
C ALA A 28 -3.17 17.07 9.97
N ARG A 29 -3.79 16.66 11.09
CA ARG A 29 -4.27 17.53 12.17
C ARG A 29 -3.29 17.62 13.34
N GLY A 30 -2.09 17.04 13.23
CA GLY A 30 -1.08 16.99 14.30
C GLY A 30 -1.46 16.12 15.50
N LYS A 31 -2.46 15.24 15.36
CA LYS A 31 -2.97 14.38 16.43
C LYS A 31 -2.34 12.99 16.50
N LEU A 32 -1.56 12.63 15.47
CA LEU A 32 -0.90 11.34 15.33
C LEU A 32 0.54 11.59 14.84
N GLY A 33 1.50 10.91 15.44
CA GLY A 33 2.92 11.10 15.14
C GLY A 33 3.33 10.47 13.81
N ALA A 34 4.40 10.99 13.18
CA ALA A 34 4.88 10.46 11.89
C ALA A 34 5.25 8.95 11.97
N THR A 35 5.96 8.54 13.03
CA THR A 35 6.33 7.14 13.27
C THR A 35 5.11 6.23 13.48
N GLU A 36 4.06 6.74 14.10
CA GLU A 36 2.82 5.98 14.29
C GLU A 36 2.08 5.80 12.96
N LEU A 37 2.12 6.80 12.07
CA LEU A 37 1.54 6.68 10.73
C LEU A 37 2.33 5.66 9.90
N GLU A 38 3.65 5.72 9.94
CA GLU A 38 4.54 4.80 9.21
C GLU A 38 4.29 3.34 9.62
N GLU A 39 4.10 3.07 10.91
CA GLU A 39 3.81 1.71 11.38
C GLU A 39 2.43 1.22 10.89
N LEU A 40 1.43 2.10 10.81
CA LEU A 40 0.13 1.76 10.25
C LEU A 40 0.16 1.56 8.74
N GLU A 41 0.99 2.33 8.02
CA GLU A 41 1.25 2.13 6.58
C GLU A 41 1.91 0.78 6.34
N ARG A 42 2.95 0.44 7.12
CA ARG A 42 3.66 -0.85 7.06
C ARG A 42 2.72 -2.01 7.36
N LYS A 43 1.86 -1.88 8.37
CA LYS A 43 0.82 -2.87 8.69
C LYS A 43 -0.11 -3.09 7.49
N ALA A 44 -0.61 -2.04 6.86
CA ALA A 44 -1.49 -2.14 5.70
C ALA A 44 -0.78 -2.78 4.50
N THR A 45 0.50 -2.49 4.29
CA THR A 45 1.31 -3.13 3.24
C THR A 45 1.41 -4.63 3.46
N VAL A 46 1.68 -5.08 4.69
CA VAL A 46 1.75 -6.51 5.03
C VAL A 46 0.40 -7.19 4.83
N GLU A 47 -0.71 -6.55 5.19
CA GLU A 47 -2.06 -7.07 4.96
C GLU A 47 -2.34 -7.28 3.45
N TRP A 48 -1.95 -6.33 2.60
CA TRP A 48 -2.11 -6.46 1.15
C TRP A 48 -1.18 -7.49 0.52
N ILE A 49 0.07 -7.61 0.98
CA ILE A 49 0.98 -8.67 0.52
C ILE A 49 0.37 -10.05 0.82
N ARG A 50 -0.06 -10.29 2.06
CA ARG A 50 -0.70 -11.56 2.45
C ARG A 50 -1.94 -11.87 1.61
N ARG A 51 -2.77 -10.87 1.34
CA ARG A 51 -3.97 -11.07 0.53
C ARG A 51 -3.65 -11.44 -0.92
N GLN A 52 -2.57 -10.91 -1.47
CA GLN A 52 -2.13 -11.30 -2.82
C GLN A 52 -1.53 -12.71 -2.85
N GLU A 53 -0.78 -13.10 -1.81
CA GLU A 53 -0.30 -14.48 -1.63
C GLU A 53 -1.48 -15.47 -1.54
N GLU A 54 -2.51 -15.14 -0.75
CA GLU A 54 -3.73 -15.95 -0.60
C GLU A 54 -4.51 -16.11 -1.92
N ILE A 55 -4.52 -15.08 -2.78
CA ILE A 55 -5.18 -15.10 -4.09
C ILE A 55 -4.33 -15.82 -5.14
N GLY A 56 -3.03 -15.96 -4.92
CA GLY A 56 -2.10 -16.67 -5.80
C GLY A 56 -1.54 -15.83 -6.95
N LEU A 57 -1.28 -14.54 -6.73
CA LEU A 57 -0.59 -13.71 -7.72
C LEU A 57 0.88 -14.11 -7.86
N ASP A 58 1.41 -14.06 -9.09
CA ASP A 58 2.80 -14.43 -9.39
C ASP A 58 3.81 -13.33 -9.04
N VAL A 59 3.42 -12.06 -9.24
CA VAL A 59 4.23 -10.90 -8.89
C VAL A 59 3.42 -9.95 -8.03
N LEU A 60 3.92 -9.68 -6.83
CA LEU A 60 3.25 -8.87 -5.83
C LEU A 60 3.65 -7.40 -5.92
N VAL A 61 2.76 -6.51 -5.49
CA VAL A 61 3.02 -5.08 -5.28
C VAL A 61 2.74 -4.71 -3.83
N ASP A 62 3.32 -3.61 -3.36
CA ASP A 62 3.16 -3.15 -1.96
C ASP A 62 1.83 -2.41 -1.70
N GLY A 63 1.07 -2.10 -2.75
CA GLY A 63 -0.21 -1.40 -2.67
C GLY A 63 -0.11 0.11 -2.46
N GLU A 64 1.09 0.68 -2.31
CA GLU A 64 1.33 2.11 -2.12
C GLU A 64 0.64 2.71 -0.88
N MET A 65 0.66 1.97 0.24
CA MET A 65 -0.01 2.40 1.47
C MET A 65 0.55 3.71 2.04
N TYR A 66 1.84 3.98 1.83
CA TYR A 66 2.56 5.19 2.24
C TYR A 66 2.35 6.40 1.31
N ARG A 67 1.77 6.20 0.13
CA ARG A 67 1.60 7.24 -0.88
C ARG A 67 0.18 7.78 -0.88
N GLY A 68 0.03 9.10 -0.74
CA GLY A 68 -1.26 9.78 -0.89
C GLY A 68 -1.66 9.94 -2.35
N ASP A 69 -0.78 10.55 -3.14
CA ASP A 69 -0.95 10.83 -4.56
C ASP A 69 0.36 10.53 -5.30
N MET A 70 0.25 10.11 -6.57
CA MET A 70 1.39 9.65 -7.36
C MET A 70 2.35 10.76 -7.82
N VAL A 71 1.93 12.03 -7.82
CA VAL A 71 2.77 13.19 -8.19
C VAL A 71 3.22 13.93 -6.94
N VAL A 72 2.29 14.26 -6.04
CA VAL A 72 2.58 15.05 -4.83
C VAL A 72 3.64 14.38 -3.96
N TYR A 73 3.57 13.05 -3.82
CA TYR A 73 4.54 12.30 -3.03
C TYR A 73 5.99 12.54 -3.42
N PHE A 74 6.26 12.62 -4.73
CA PHE A 74 7.60 12.92 -5.23
C PHE A 74 7.91 14.41 -5.13
N ALA A 75 6.97 15.30 -5.43
CA ALA A 75 7.18 16.74 -5.34
C ALA A 75 7.63 17.19 -3.93
N GLU A 76 7.13 16.54 -2.88
CA GLU A 76 7.52 16.82 -1.49
C GLU A 76 8.91 16.28 -1.09
N ARG A 77 9.56 15.48 -1.96
CA ARG A 77 10.81 14.76 -1.68
C ARG A 77 11.95 15.09 -2.66
N LEU A 78 11.75 16.09 -3.52
CA LEU A 78 12.72 16.57 -4.49
C LEU A 78 13.55 17.74 -3.94
#